data_AF-A0A7X8G839-F1
#
_entry.id   AF-A0A7X8G839-F1
#
_cell.length_a   1.000
_cell.length_b   1.000
_cell.length_c   1.000
_cell.angle_alpha   90.00
_cell.angle_beta   90.00
_cell.angle_gamma   90.00
#
_symmetry.space_group_name_H-M   'P 1'
#
loop_
_entity.id
_entity.type
_entity.pdbx_description
1 polymer ?
#
loop_
_entity_poly.entity_id
_entity_poly.type
_entity_poly.pdbx_seq_one_letter_code
_entity_poly.pdbx_strand_id
1 'polypeptide(L)'
;MADITVAKVMQKMVEYFHGDAKRIQHAIKVHSFSRNIALLSDLKMDKLTVLEITALLHDIGIHECERKYNSTAGHYQEIEGPHIARSLLNGIALEQDDIDRITYLIGHHHSYHLVDGIDFQILIEADFLVNLYDDKADEEGILQIREKYFRTSIGKQILNDMFDLEN
;
A
#
# COMPACT_ATOMS: atom_id res chain seq x y z
N MET A 1 12.17 9.80 -15.22
CA MET A 1 10.94 10.64 -15.11
C MET A 1 9.99 10.02 -14.10
N ALA A 2 9.65 8.74 -14.21
CA ALA A 2 8.85 8.00 -13.22
C ALA A 2 9.38 8.11 -11.77
N ASP A 3 10.69 7.90 -11.53
CA ASP A 3 11.26 8.00 -10.18
C ASP A 3 11.09 9.41 -9.56
N ILE A 4 11.14 10.48 -10.37
CA ILE A 4 10.90 11.85 -9.90
C ILE A 4 9.41 12.04 -9.55
N THR A 5 8.50 11.44 -10.32
CA THR A 5 7.06 11.45 -10.04
C THR A 5 6.76 10.81 -8.70
N VAL A 6 7.26 9.59 -8.45
CA VAL A 6 7.09 8.89 -7.16
C VAL A 6 7.67 9.71 -6.01
N ALA A 7 8.89 10.27 -6.17
CA ALA A 7 9.51 11.11 -5.14
C ALA A 7 8.67 12.37 -4.80
N LYS A 8 8.06 13.02 -5.80
CA LYS A 8 7.15 14.16 -5.57
C LYS A 8 5.88 13.74 -4.80
N VAL A 9 5.34 12.57 -5.11
CA VAL A 9 4.18 12.03 -4.38
C VAL A 9 4.54 11.71 -2.94
N MET A 10 5.69 11.08 -2.70
CA MET A 10 6.20 10.81 -1.35
C MET A 10 6.33 12.11 -0.54
N GLN A 11 6.90 13.16 -1.13
CA GLN A 11 7.03 14.46 -0.47
C GLN A 11 5.66 15.06 -0.10
N LYS A 12 4.68 14.98 -1.01
CA LYS A 12 3.29 15.42 -0.74
C LYS A 12 2.61 14.60 0.35
N MET A 13 2.84 13.29 0.40
CA MET A 13 2.33 12.42 1.47
C MET A 13 2.91 12.80 2.84
N VAL A 14 4.22 13.06 2.90
CA VAL A 14 4.89 13.53 4.13
C VAL A 14 4.33 14.87 4.60
N GLU A 15 4.08 15.79 3.67
CA GLU A 15 3.44 17.08 3.96
C GLU A 15 2.00 16.92 4.47
N TYR A 16 1.24 15.99 3.88
CA TYR A 16 -0.13 15.70 4.30
C TYR A 16 -0.19 15.10 5.71
N PHE A 17 0.63 14.10 6.00
CA PHE A 17 0.71 13.46 7.32
C PHE A 17 1.49 14.26 8.38
N HIS A 18 1.68 15.56 8.19
CA HIS A 18 2.44 16.44 9.08
C HIS A 18 2.32 16.08 10.58
N GLY A 19 3.46 15.76 11.22
CA GLY A 19 3.52 15.40 12.64
C GLY A 19 3.23 13.92 12.95
N ASP A 20 2.88 13.10 11.95
CA ASP A 20 2.55 11.69 12.09
C ASP A 20 3.67 10.78 11.56
N ALA A 21 4.78 10.76 12.30
CA ALA A 21 5.95 9.98 11.91
C ALA A 21 5.65 8.47 11.79
N LYS A 22 4.69 7.94 12.57
CA LYS A 22 4.32 6.51 12.51
C LYS A 22 3.74 6.18 11.14
N ARG A 23 2.75 6.93 10.67
CA ARG A 23 2.08 6.67 9.39
C ARG A 23 2.97 6.95 8.19
N ILE A 24 3.81 7.98 8.28
CA ILE A 24 4.84 8.23 7.26
C ILE A 24 5.78 7.03 7.12
N GLN A 25 6.29 6.51 8.23
CA GLN A 25 7.18 5.34 8.22
C GLN A 25 6.48 4.08 7.71
N HIS A 26 5.21 3.85 8.09
CA HIS A 26 4.40 2.76 7.56
C HIS A 26 4.34 2.80 6.03
N ALA A 27 3.88 3.92 5.46
CA ALA A 27 3.76 4.08 4.01
C ALA A 27 5.10 3.89 3.26
N ILE A 28 6.22 4.37 3.82
CA ILE A 28 7.55 4.21 3.21
C ILE A 28 7.99 2.73 3.22
N LYS A 29 7.73 2.00 4.31
CA LYS A 29 8.01 0.56 4.40
C LYS A 29 7.17 -0.21 3.38
N VAL A 30 5.86 0.05 3.31
CA VAL A 30 4.95 -0.59 2.35
C VAL A 30 5.33 -0.30 0.90
N HIS A 31 5.71 0.94 0.59
CA HIS A 31 6.26 1.32 -0.73
C HIS A 31 7.51 0.50 -1.07
N SER A 32 8.45 0.39 -0.13
CA SER A 32 9.73 -0.29 -0.38
C SER A 32 9.55 -1.78 -0.65
N PHE A 33 8.68 -2.45 0.12
CA PHE A 33 8.31 -3.85 -0.15
C PHE A 33 7.56 -4.01 -1.46
N SER A 34 6.57 -3.15 -1.73
CA SER A 34 5.82 -3.15 -3.00
C SER A 34 6.74 -3.06 -4.22
N ARG A 35 7.69 -2.10 -4.21
CA ARG A 35 8.68 -1.94 -5.29
C ARG A 35 9.53 -3.19 -5.47
N ASN A 36 10.04 -3.76 -4.36
CA ASN A 36 10.90 -4.94 -4.42
C ASN A 36 10.15 -6.16 -4.99
N ILE A 37 8.97 -6.47 -4.45
CA ILE A 37 8.15 -7.59 -4.90
C ILE A 37 7.79 -7.41 -6.38
N ALA A 38 7.38 -6.21 -6.80
CA ALA A 38 7.00 -5.93 -8.18
C ALA A 38 8.16 -6.13 -9.17
N LEU A 39 9.35 -5.60 -8.85
CA LEU A 39 10.53 -5.73 -9.71
C LEU A 39 11.00 -7.18 -9.82
N LEU A 40 10.96 -7.94 -8.72
CA LEU A 40 11.37 -9.36 -8.71
C LEU A 40 10.27 -10.31 -9.22
N SER A 41 9.04 -9.83 -9.42
CA SER A 41 7.94 -10.59 -10.03
C SER A 41 7.74 -10.25 -11.52
N ASP A 42 8.72 -9.60 -12.17
CA ASP A 42 8.67 -9.16 -13.57
C ASP A 42 7.43 -8.31 -13.92
N LEU A 43 6.96 -7.48 -12.98
CA LEU A 43 5.87 -6.53 -13.25
C LEU A 43 6.33 -5.49 -14.27
N LYS A 44 5.48 -5.21 -15.27
CA LYS A 44 5.77 -4.17 -16.27
C LYS A 44 5.95 -2.79 -15.60
N MET A 45 6.87 -1.99 -16.14
CA MET A 45 7.27 -0.70 -15.59
C MET A 45 6.16 0.37 -15.52
N ASP A 46 5.21 0.32 -16.45
CA ASP A 46 4.02 1.19 -16.45
C ASP A 46 3.16 0.92 -15.19
N LYS A 47 2.97 -0.34 -14.84
CA LYS A 47 2.26 -0.76 -13.63
C LYS A 47 3.04 -0.49 -12.34
N LEU A 48 4.37 -0.42 -12.41
CA LEU A 48 5.22 -0.16 -11.24
C LEU A 48 4.96 1.23 -10.67
N THR A 49 4.89 2.28 -11.51
CA THR A 49 4.69 3.66 -11.01
C THR A 49 3.33 3.81 -10.31
N VAL A 50 2.28 3.21 -10.87
CA VAL A 50 0.94 3.16 -10.27
C VAL A 50 0.97 2.47 -8.92
N LEU A 51 1.60 1.30 -8.83
CA LEU A 51 1.72 0.54 -7.58
C LEU A 51 2.51 1.29 -6.51
N GLU A 52 3.65 1.89 -6.86
CA GLU A 52 4.48 2.65 -5.92
C GLU A 52 3.73 3.86 -5.35
N ILE A 53 3.03 4.61 -6.19
CA ILE A 53 2.20 5.73 -5.75
C ILE A 53 1.06 5.25 -4.87
N THR A 54 0.39 4.16 -5.25
CA THR A 54 -0.68 3.56 -4.45
C THR A 54 -0.17 3.12 -3.08
N ALA A 55 0.98 2.46 -3.01
CA ALA A 55 1.58 2.02 -1.76
C ALA A 55 1.92 3.19 -0.81
N LEU A 56 2.37 4.32 -1.36
CA LEU A 56 2.59 5.54 -0.56
C LEU A 56 1.29 6.15 -0.02
N LEU A 57 0.16 5.96 -0.71
CA LEU A 57 -1.09 6.66 -0.45
C LEU A 57 -2.24 5.76 0.04
N HIS A 58 -2.04 4.45 0.24
CA HIS A 58 -3.12 3.51 0.55
C HIS A 58 -3.93 3.93 1.80
N ASP A 59 -3.24 4.33 2.86
CA ASP A 59 -3.83 4.80 4.13
C ASP A 59 -4.12 6.31 4.17
N ILE A 60 -4.04 7.04 3.04
CA ILE A 60 -4.11 8.52 3.06
C ILE A 60 -5.42 9.08 3.63
N GLY A 61 -6.48 8.26 3.67
CA GLY A 61 -7.78 8.62 4.24
C GLY A 61 -7.84 8.63 5.77
N ILE A 62 -6.84 8.09 6.47
CA ILE A 62 -6.93 7.78 7.89
C ILE A 62 -7.20 9.00 8.80
N HIS A 63 -6.58 10.16 8.54
CA HIS A 63 -6.82 11.39 9.32
C HIS A 63 -8.26 11.89 9.15
N GLU A 64 -8.82 11.75 7.96
CA GLU A 64 -10.20 12.13 7.68
C GLU A 64 -11.19 11.17 8.34
N CYS A 65 -10.83 9.89 8.43
CA CYS A 65 -11.60 8.89 9.17
C CYS A 65 -11.64 9.19 10.68
N GLU A 66 -10.49 9.55 11.26
CA GLU A 66 -10.41 10.00 12.65
C GLU A 66 -11.29 11.23 12.89
N ARG A 67 -11.23 12.21 11.99
CA ARG A 67 -12.01 13.46 12.10
C ARG A 67 -13.52 13.26 11.97
N LYS A 68 -13.97 12.42 11.03
CA LYS A 68 -15.41 12.23 10.73
C LYS A 68 -16.06 11.15 11.58
N TYR A 69 -15.34 10.07 11.87
CA TYR A 69 -15.90 8.85 12.44
C TYR A 69 -15.29 8.46 13.79
N ASN A 70 -14.25 9.17 14.25
CA ASN A 70 -13.46 8.78 15.43
C ASN A 70 -12.98 7.32 15.35
N SER A 71 -12.55 6.91 14.16
CA SER A 71 -12.17 5.53 13.83
C SER A 71 -11.13 5.49 12.72
N THR A 72 -10.28 4.47 12.73
CA THR A 72 -9.31 4.16 11.68
C THR A 72 -9.67 2.88 10.91
N ALA A 73 -10.91 2.41 11.04
CA ALA A 73 -11.35 1.17 10.41
C ALA A 73 -11.24 1.21 8.89
N GLY A 74 -10.80 0.10 8.29
CA GLY A 74 -10.46 0.03 6.88
C GLY A 74 -11.59 0.45 5.92
N HIS A 75 -12.84 0.11 6.22
CA HIS A 75 -13.98 0.50 5.38
C HIS A 75 -14.20 2.02 5.32
N TYR A 76 -13.80 2.78 6.35
CA TYR A 76 -13.82 4.24 6.29
C TYR A 76 -12.65 4.77 5.47
N GLN A 77 -11.48 4.15 5.57
CA GLN A 77 -10.32 4.54 4.77
C GLN A 77 -10.57 4.32 3.28
N GLU A 78 -11.27 3.24 2.91
CA GLU A 78 -11.71 2.97 1.54
C GLU A 78 -12.68 4.03 1.00
N ILE A 79 -13.51 4.63 1.86
CA ILE A 79 -14.42 5.72 1.48
C ILE A 79 -13.66 7.05 1.33
N GLU A 80 -12.80 7.37 2.29
CA GLU A 80 -12.17 8.69 2.39
C GLU A 80 -10.85 8.78 1.58
N GLY A 81 -10.09 7.70 1.43
CA GLY A 81 -8.80 7.69 0.75
C GLY A 81 -8.83 8.16 -0.72
N PRO A 82 -9.75 7.64 -1.58
CA PRO A 82 -9.70 7.92 -3.02
C PRO A 82 -9.79 9.41 -3.39
N HIS A 83 -10.68 10.17 -2.74
CA HIS A 83 -10.85 11.59 -3.08
C HIS A 83 -9.67 12.45 -2.58
N ILE A 84 -9.09 12.11 -1.43
CA ILE A 84 -7.88 12.75 -0.90
C ILE A 84 -6.69 12.48 -1.81
N ALA A 85 -6.51 11.21 -2.24
CA ALA A 85 -5.47 10.83 -3.18
C ALA A 85 -5.58 11.61 -4.51
N ARG A 86 -6.78 11.72 -5.10
CA ARG A 86 -6.99 12.55 -6.31
C ARG A 86 -6.56 14.00 -6.12
N SER A 87 -6.88 14.59 -4.97
CA SER A 87 -6.50 15.96 -4.64
C SER A 87 -4.98 16.12 -4.54
N LEU A 88 -4.29 15.18 -3.87
CA LEU A 88 -2.84 15.16 -3.73
C LEU A 88 -2.11 15.00 -5.07
N LEU A 89 -2.66 14.17 -5.95
CA LEU A 89 -2.11 13.89 -7.28
C LEU A 89 -2.38 15.01 -8.30
N ASN A 90 -3.18 16.02 -7.95
CA ASN A 90 -3.40 17.16 -8.84
C ASN A 90 -2.08 17.90 -9.17
N GLY A 91 -1.85 18.14 -10.46
CA GLY A 91 -0.61 18.74 -10.97
C GLY A 91 0.58 17.79 -11.05
N ILE A 92 0.40 16.50 -10.73
CA ILE A 92 1.37 15.44 -11.06
C ILE A 92 1.07 14.96 -12.48
N ALA A 93 2.12 14.78 -13.29
CA ALA A 93 2.00 14.30 -14.67
C ALA A 93 1.74 12.78 -14.67
N LEU A 94 0.47 12.40 -14.49
CA LEU A 94 -0.05 11.04 -14.62
C LEU A 94 -1.20 11.05 -15.63
N GLU A 95 -1.36 9.94 -16.36
CA GLU A 95 -2.51 9.74 -17.24
C GLU A 95 -3.77 9.49 -16.40
N GLN A 96 -4.93 9.77 -16.97
CA GLN A 96 -6.21 9.60 -16.26
C GLN A 96 -6.43 8.14 -15.83
N ASP A 97 -6.07 7.19 -16.68
CA ASP A 97 -6.18 5.75 -16.40
C ASP A 97 -5.32 5.33 -15.20
N ASP A 98 -4.13 5.93 -15.03
CA ASP A 98 -3.25 5.68 -13.88
C ASP A 98 -3.87 6.22 -12.59
N ILE A 99 -4.41 7.44 -12.62
CA ILE A 99 -5.10 8.05 -11.47
C ILE A 99 -6.33 7.20 -11.09
N ASP A 100 -7.09 6.74 -12.07
CA ASP A 100 -8.26 5.89 -11.84
C ASP A 100 -7.85 4.55 -11.22
N ARG A 101 -6.77 3.93 -11.70
CA ARG A 101 -6.24 2.69 -11.08
C ARG A 101 -5.73 2.93 -9.66
N ILE A 102 -4.96 3.98 -9.41
CA ILE A 102 -4.46 4.33 -8.06
C ILE A 102 -5.64 4.47 -7.09
N THR A 103 -6.64 5.26 -7.47
CA THR A 103 -7.78 5.55 -6.60
C THR A 103 -8.70 4.34 -6.41
N TYR A 104 -8.81 3.48 -7.42
CA TYR A 104 -9.46 2.18 -7.28
C TYR A 104 -8.74 1.32 -6.24
N LEU A 105 -7.43 1.16 -6.32
CA LEU A 105 -6.68 0.35 -5.37
C LEU A 105 -6.79 0.90 -3.94
N ILE A 106 -6.63 2.23 -3.76
CA ILE A 106 -6.83 2.89 -2.46
C ILE A 106 -8.25 2.67 -1.93
N GLY A 107 -9.26 2.72 -2.79
CA GLY A 107 -10.66 2.55 -2.39
C GLY A 107 -11.07 1.12 -2.05
N HIS A 108 -10.18 0.13 -2.24
CA HIS A 108 -10.52 -1.28 -2.03
C HIS A 108 -9.42 -2.07 -1.31
N HIS A 109 -8.35 -1.43 -0.81
CA HIS A 109 -7.18 -2.14 -0.30
C HIS A 109 -7.44 -3.04 0.93
N HIS A 110 -8.57 -2.87 1.64
CA HIS A 110 -9.02 -3.78 2.70
C HIS A 110 -10.08 -4.80 2.23
N SER A 111 -10.57 -4.65 1.00
CA SER A 111 -11.53 -5.53 0.33
C SER A 111 -10.82 -6.63 -0.46
N TYR A 112 -10.07 -7.47 0.23
CA TYR A 112 -9.17 -8.49 -0.35
C TYR A 112 -9.81 -9.48 -1.32
N HIS A 113 -11.13 -9.61 -1.34
CA HIS A 113 -11.88 -10.46 -2.28
C HIS A 113 -12.05 -9.82 -3.67
N LEU A 114 -11.70 -8.55 -3.82
CA LEU A 114 -11.79 -7.78 -5.07
C LEU A 114 -10.47 -7.72 -5.84
N VAL A 115 -9.45 -8.49 -5.43
CA VAL A 115 -8.16 -8.54 -6.13
C VAL A 115 -8.38 -8.95 -7.58
N ASP A 116 -8.11 -8.01 -8.48
CA ASP A 116 -8.33 -8.10 -9.93
C ASP A 116 -7.02 -8.07 -10.73
N GLY A 117 -5.89 -7.92 -10.06
CA GLY A 117 -4.58 -7.74 -10.67
C GLY A 117 -3.42 -8.00 -9.71
N ILE A 118 -2.25 -8.27 -10.30
CA ILE A 118 -1.01 -8.54 -9.56
C ILE A 118 -0.51 -7.32 -8.77
N ASP A 119 -0.75 -6.11 -9.25
CA ASP A 119 -0.47 -4.86 -8.54
C ASP A 119 -1.26 -4.77 -7.23
N PHE A 120 -2.55 -5.10 -7.27
CA PHE A 120 -3.39 -5.15 -6.07
C PHE A 120 -2.90 -6.23 -5.09
N GLN A 121 -2.58 -7.41 -5.61
CA GLN A 121 -2.03 -8.49 -4.79
C GLN A 121 -0.73 -8.09 -4.09
N ILE A 122 0.18 -7.41 -4.80
CA ILE A 122 1.45 -6.94 -4.22
C ILE A 122 1.21 -5.87 -3.15
N LEU A 123 0.29 -4.93 -3.38
CA LEU A 123 -0.05 -3.90 -2.39
C LEU A 123 -0.48 -4.54 -1.06
N ILE A 124 -1.41 -5.50 -1.12
CA ILE A 124 -1.92 -6.21 0.07
C ILE A 124 -0.79 -6.95 0.79
N GLU A 125 0.04 -7.69 0.04
CA GLU A 125 1.16 -8.44 0.63
C GLU A 125 2.18 -7.52 1.30
N ALA A 126 2.53 -6.40 0.65
CA ALA A 126 3.45 -5.43 1.21
C ALA A 126 2.92 -4.76 2.48
N ASP A 127 1.62 -4.44 2.52
CA ASP A 127 0.98 -3.88 3.71
C ASP A 127 0.96 -4.91 4.86
N PHE A 128 0.61 -6.17 4.58
CA PHE A 128 0.66 -7.23 5.59
C PHE A 128 2.07 -7.46 6.16
N LEU A 129 3.12 -7.43 5.34
CA LEU A 129 4.50 -7.56 5.83
C LEU A 129 4.82 -6.51 6.91
N VAL A 130 4.39 -5.27 6.70
CA VAL A 130 4.65 -4.17 7.65
C VAL A 130 3.74 -4.27 8.86
N ASN A 131 2.44 -4.55 8.67
CA ASN A 131 1.48 -4.67 9.77
C ASN A 131 1.83 -5.82 10.72
N LEU A 132 2.19 -7.00 10.19
CA LEU A 132 2.60 -8.14 11.00
C LEU A 132 3.78 -7.80 11.94
N TYR A 133 4.75 -7.01 11.44
CA TYR A 133 5.88 -6.54 12.24
C TYR A 133 5.47 -5.44 13.23
N ASP A 134 4.77 -4.40 12.78
CA ASP A 134 4.41 -3.23 13.60
C ASP A 134 3.43 -3.61 14.73
N ASP A 135 2.53 -4.56 14.48
CA ASP A 135 1.56 -5.07 15.46
C ASP A 135 2.12 -6.19 16.34
N LYS A 136 3.35 -6.67 16.05
CA LYS A 136 4.01 -7.77 16.76
C LYS A 136 3.15 -9.04 16.77
N ALA A 137 2.68 -9.43 15.58
CA ALA A 137 1.89 -10.65 15.42
C ALA A 137 2.68 -11.88 15.93
N ASP A 138 1.94 -12.86 16.47
CA ASP A 138 2.52 -14.15 16.83
C ASP A 138 2.64 -15.06 15.61
N GLU A 139 3.39 -16.16 15.77
CA GLU A 139 3.65 -17.11 14.68
C GLU A 139 2.36 -17.68 14.08
N GLU A 140 1.36 -17.99 14.90
CA GLU A 140 0.06 -18.47 14.44
C GLU A 140 -0.63 -17.43 13.54
N GLY A 141 -0.69 -16.17 13.98
CA GLY A 141 -1.27 -15.08 13.19
C GLY A 141 -0.54 -14.85 11.87
N ILE A 142 0.79 -14.89 11.89
CA ILE A 142 1.62 -14.76 10.68
C ILE A 142 1.31 -15.88 9.68
N LEU A 143 1.27 -17.14 10.13
CA LEU A 143 0.96 -18.30 9.28
C LEU A 143 -0.46 -18.21 8.71
N GLN A 144 -1.44 -17.80 9.51
CA GLN A 144 -2.81 -17.59 9.03
C GLN A 144 -2.87 -16.54 7.93
N ILE A 145 -2.20 -15.39 8.09
CA ILE A 145 -2.13 -14.34 7.08
C ILE A 145 -1.40 -14.82 5.83
N ARG A 146 -0.27 -15.53 5.98
CA ARG A 146 0.49 -16.12 4.87
C ARG A 146 -0.39 -16.99 3.99
N GLU A 147 -1.06 -17.98 4.57
CA GLU A 147 -1.89 -18.91 3.80
C GLU A 147 -3.10 -18.21 3.17
N LYS A 148 -3.71 -17.29 3.92
CA LYS A 148 -4.95 -16.63 3.49
C LYS A 148 -4.73 -15.60 2.41
N TYR A 149 -3.64 -14.82 2.45
CA TYR A 149 -3.50 -13.63 1.61
C TYR A 149 -2.26 -13.59 0.72
N PHE A 150 -1.18 -14.31 1.03
CA PHE A 150 0.03 -14.26 0.20
C PHE A 150 -0.09 -15.20 -1.01
N ARG A 151 0.20 -14.67 -2.20
CA ARG A 151 0.11 -15.34 -3.51
C ARG A 151 1.36 -15.18 -4.35
N THR A 152 2.07 -14.05 -4.28
CA THR A 152 3.34 -13.90 -5.00
C THR A 152 4.43 -14.77 -4.37
N SER A 153 5.30 -15.35 -5.21
CA SER A 153 6.43 -16.14 -4.71
C SER A 153 7.40 -15.27 -3.90
N ILE A 154 7.66 -14.05 -4.37
CA ILE A 154 8.57 -13.11 -3.70
C ILE A 154 7.99 -12.63 -2.36
N GLY A 155 6.72 -12.27 -2.30
CA GLY A 155 6.07 -11.87 -1.04
C GLY A 155 6.07 -12.98 0.00
N LYS A 156 5.80 -14.23 -0.42
CA LYS A 156 5.90 -15.41 0.47
C LYS A 156 7.32 -15.64 0.98
N GLN A 157 8.30 -15.52 0.10
CA GLN A 157 9.70 -15.67 0.47
C GLN A 157 10.12 -14.61 1.49
N ILE A 158 9.79 -13.33 1.24
CA ILE A 158 10.10 -12.24 2.17
C ILE A 158 9.43 -12.49 3.52
N LEU A 159 8.16 -12.91 3.54
CA LEU A 159 7.46 -13.21 4.78
C LEU A 159 8.15 -14.35 5.56
N ASN A 160 8.47 -15.45 4.89
CA ASN A 160 9.11 -16.60 5.53
C ASN A 160 10.50 -16.24 6.08
N ASP A 161 11.30 -15.52 5.30
CA ASP A 161 12.65 -15.08 5.71
C ASP A 161 12.58 -14.02 6.83
N MET A 162 11.58 -13.13 6.82
CA MET A 162 11.41 -12.08 7.83
C MET A 162 11.05 -12.63 9.20
N PHE A 163 10.26 -13.72 9.25
CA PHE A 163 9.73 -14.29 10.48
C PHE A 163 10.30 -15.67 10.82
N ASP A 164 11.36 -16.11 10.13
CA ASP A 164 12.04 -17.39 10.34
C ASP A 164 11.08 -18.61 10.27
N LEU A 165 10.26 -18.65 9.22
CA LEU A 165 9.25 -19.69 9.01
C LEU A 165 9.73 -20.75 8.02
N GLU A 166 9.35 -22.00 8.27
CA GLU A 166 9.54 -23.08 7.30
C GLU A 166 8.62 -22.88 6.07
N ASN A 167 9.15 -23.23 4.89
CA ASN A 167 8.46 -23.14 3.60
C ASN A 167 7.37 -24.20 3.43
#